data_AF-A0A9W9ZEQ0-F1
#
_entry.id   AF-A0A9W9ZEQ0-F1
#
_cell.length_a   1.000
_cell.length_b   1.000
_cell.length_c   1.000
_cell.angle_alpha   90.00
_cell.angle_beta   90.00
_cell.angle_gamma   90.00
#
_symmetry.space_group_name_H-M   'P 1'
#
loop_
_entity.id
_entity.type
_entity.pdbx_description
1 polymer ?
#
loop_
_entity_poly.entity_id
_entity_poly.type
_entity_poly.pdbx_seq_one_letter_code
_entity_poly.pdbx_strand_id
1 'polypeptide(L)'
;MAGTRLYTAETEKLLKEKGLKCVCELCDCGGYHPHIGCTKGTQKMKSVFKRPGLSQAKTDYQQTYTPHDGAKPRNARKPLPRLRNPHPPPMDFRTVQRMDFITREPEPQGSCKFVEEYKRPDAKIDGKTVYGQDFVDRGPPEVVKITRPQTVTQHQGLKFQSATTHNQAFTHKVPIPQEAYAELPCYTGAILYPEKNTEGTT
;
A
#
# COMPACT_ATOMS: atom_id res chain seq x y z
N MET A 1 9.21 -8.52 -43.23
CA MET A 1 8.48 -7.39 -43.83
C MET A 1 7.66 -6.73 -42.73
N ALA A 2 8.21 -5.74 -42.01
CA ALA A 2 7.45 -5.02 -40.99
C ALA A 2 6.56 -4.00 -41.71
N GLY A 3 5.23 -4.14 -41.58
CA GLY A 3 4.27 -3.26 -42.25
C GLY A 3 4.42 -1.82 -41.77
N THR A 4 4.56 -0.90 -42.71
CA THR A 4 4.44 0.54 -42.46
C THR A 4 3.03 0.83 -41.96
N ARG A 5 2.89 1.27 -40.71
CA ARG A 5 1.60 1.74 -40.20
C ARG A 5 1.25 3.07 -40.86
N LEU A 6 0.07 3.13 -41.44
CA LEU A 6 -0.54 4.37 -41.91
C LEU A 6 -1.07 5.15 -40.70
N TYR A 7 -0.94 6.48 -40.75
CA TYR A 7 -1.47 7.38 -39.74
C TYR A 7 -3.00 7.43 -39.84
N THR A 8 -3.68 7.70 -38.72
CA THR A 8 -5.11 8.00 -38.73
C THR A 8 -5.32 9.44 -39.22
N ALA A 9 -6.46 9.72 -39.84
CA ALA A 9 -6.75 11.05 -40.41
C ALA A 9 -6.64 12.20 -39.38
N GLU A 10 -6.91 11.92 -38.10
CA GLU A 10 -6.73 12.88 -37.00
C GLU A 10 -5.26 13.20 -36.74
N THR A 11 -4.41 12.17 -36.72
CA THR A 11 -2.96 12.36 -36.52
C THR A 11 -2.32 13.11 -37.69
N GLU A 12 -2.79 12.93 -38.92
CA GLU A 12 -2.30 13.69 -40.08
C GLU A 12 -2.67 15.17 -40.02
N LYS A 13 -3.86 15.50 -39.50
CA LYS A 13 -4.27 16.90 -39.28
C LYS A 13 -3.41 17.56 -38.21
N LEU A 14 -3.20 16.89 -37.08
CA LEU A 14 -2.35 17.39 -36.00
C LEU A 14 -0.91 17.62 -36.44
N LEU A 15 -0.36 16.72 -37.26
CA LEU A 15 0.98 16.88 -37.83
C LEU A 15 1.07 18.11 -38.76
N LYS A 16 0.07 18.32 -39.61
CA LYS A 16 0.01 19.50 -40.50
C LYS A 16 -0.14 20.81 -39.72
N GLU A 17 -1.02 20.84 -38.73
CA GLU A 17 -1.26 22.03 -37.89
C GLU A 17 -0.01 22.45 -37.09
N LYS A 18 0.78 21.47 -36.63
CA LYS A 18 2.00 21.73 -35.86
C LYS A 18 3.26 21.84 -36.73
N GLY A 19 3.15 21.64 -38.05
CA GLY A 19 4.30 21.63 -38.96
C GLY A 19 5.28 20.47 -38.71
N LEU A 20 4.82 19.39 -38.07
CA LEU A 20 5.62 18.24 -37.68
C LEU A 20 5.56 17.17 -38.77
N LYS A 21 6.69 16.50 -39.02
CA LYS A 21 6.77 15.45 -40.06
C LYS A 21 6.38 14.08 -39.53
N CYS A 22 6.36 13.93 -38.21
CA CYS A 22 6.43 12.62 -37.56
C CYS A 22 5.80 12.67 -36.15
N VAL A 23 5.00 11.65 -35.80
CA VAL A 23 4.38 11.55 -34.45
C VAL A 23 5.43 11.40 -33.34
N CYS A 24 6.61 10.86 -33.64
CA CYS A 24 7.69 10.78 -32.66
C CYS A 24 8.28 12.15 -32.29
N GLU A 25 7.89 13.25 -32.95
CA GLU A 25 8.20 14.61 -32.48
C GLU A 25 7.26 15.07 -31.35
N LEU A 26 6.12 14.39 -31.14
CA LEU A 26 5.12 14.70 -30.10
C LEU A 26 5.23 13.82 -28.84
N CYS A 27 5.82 12.62 -28.94
CA CYS A 27 5.87 11.65 -27.85
C CYS A 27 7.16 10.84 -27.91
N ASP A 28 7.94 10.89 -26.83
CA ASP A 28 9.12 10.05 -26.62
C ASP A 28 8.77 8.64 -26.13
N CYS A 29 7.49 8.41 -25.85
CA CYS A 29 6.88 7.13 -25.50
C CYS A 29 6.76 6.14 -26.69
N GLY A 30 6.97 6.62 -27.93
CA GLY A 30 6.85 5.83 -29.17
C GLY A 30 8.08 4.97 -29.45
N GLY A 31 8.29 3.92 -28.65
CA GLY A 31 9.30 2.90 -28.93
C GLY A 31 9.06 2.18 -30.27
N TYR A 32 10.10 2.17 -31.12
CA TYR A 32 10.40 1.17 -32.16
C TYR A 32 9.40 0.88 -33.29
N HIS A 33 8.35 1.66 -33.48
CA HIS A 33 7.47 1.46 -34.66
C HIS A 33 7.88 2.31 -35.87
N PRO A 34 8.21 1.68 -37.01
CA PRO A 34 8.51 2.38 -38.24
C PRO A 34 7.24 3.04 -38.78
N HIS A 35 7.29 4.34 -38.97
CA HIS A 35 6.23 5.14 -39.57
C HIS A 35 6.79 5.91 -40.76
N ILE A 36 5.88 6.30 -41.66
CA ILE A 36 6.22 6.99 -42.90
C ILE A 36 6.70 8.41 -42.54
N GLY A 37 7.90 8.78 -43.00
CA GLY A 37 8.49 10.10 -42.73
C GLY A 37 9.31 10.23 -41.45
N CYS A 38 9.61 9.13 -40.74
CA CYS A 38 10.46 9.16 -39.53
C CYS A 38 11.89 9.62 -39.82
N THR A 39 12.34 10.71 -39.19
CA THR A 39 13.76 11.12 -39.16
C THR A 39 14.52 10.53 -37.96
N LYS A 40 13.81 10.11 -36.90
CA LYS A 40 14.37 9.38 -35.75
C LYS A 40 14.69 7.93 -36.18
N GLY A 41 15.74 7.78 -36.98
CA GLY A 41 16.19 6.49 -37.48
C GLY A 41 16.58 5.56 -36.32
N THR A 42 15.94 4.39 -36.25
CA THR A 42 16.30 3.24 -35.40
C THR A 42 17.69 2.66 -35.72
N GLN A 43 18.48 3.32 -36.56
CA GLN A 43 19.75 2.83 -37.09
C GLN A 43 20.98 3.21 -36.26
N LYS A 44 20.90 4.14 -35.30
CA LYS A 44 22.10 4.58 -34.54
C LYS A 44 22.74 3.47 -33.70
N MET A 45 22.01 2.43 -33.32
CA MET A 45 22.59 1.31 -32.55
C MET A 45 23.34 0.28 -33.43
N LYS A 46 23.16 0.30 -34.76
CA LYS A 46 23.81 -0.66 -35.66
C LYS A 46 25.19 -0.23 -36.16
N SER A 47 25.62 1.01 -35.92
CA SER A 47 26.95 1.48 -36.34
C SER A 47 28.08 1.04 -35.42
N VAL A 48 27.79 0.70 -34.15
CA VAL A 48 28.80 0.31 -33.15
C VAL A 48 29.47 -1.04 -33.48
N PHE A 49 28.81 -1.91 -34.25
CA PHE A 49 29.33 -3.23 -34.63
C PHE A 49 30.01 -3.27 -36.01
N LYS A 50 30.18 -2.14 -36.69
CA LYS A 50 30.89 -2.09 -37.98
C LYS A 50 32.41 -1.98 -37.79
N ARG A 51 33.03 -2.98 -37.15
CA ARG A 51 34.49 -3.12 -37.22
C ARG A 51 34.88 -3.46 -38.67
N PRO A 52 35.83 -2.74 -39.29
CA PRO A 52 36.33 -3.08 -40.62
C PRO A 52 36.82 -4.53 -40.62
N GLY A 53 36.27 -5.36 -41.52
CA GLY A 53 36.62 -6.79 -41.65
C GLY A 53 35.65 -7.78 -40.98
N LEU A 54 34.85 -7.38 -39.99
CA LEU A 54 33.92 -8.29 -39.31
C LEU A 54 32.61 -8.50 -40.08
N SER A 55 32.29 -7.62 -41.03
CA SER A 55 31.10 -7.77 -41.89
C SER A 55 31.22 -8.90 -42.91
N GLN A 56 32.44 -9.39 -43.15
CA GLN A 56 32.75 -10.48 -44.08
C GLN A 56 32.85 -11.84 -43.37
N ALA A 57 33.03 -11.84 -42.04
CA ALA A 57 33.20 -13.05 -41.25
C ALA A 57 31.84 -13.71 -40.97
N LYS A 58 31.46 -14.70 -41.78
CA LYS A 58 30.32 -15.57 -41.49
C LYS A 58 30.68 -16.46 -40.30
N THR A 59 29.86 -16.46 -39.26
CA THR A 59 30.00 -17.41 -38.15
C THR A 59 29.93 -18.84 -38.67
N ASP A 60 30.59 -19.77 -38.00
CA ASP A 60 30.62 -21.20 -38.38
C ASP A 60 29.21 -21.74 -38.68
N TYR A 61 28.24 -21.42 -37.82
CA TYR A 61 26.81 -21.74 -37.99
C TYR A 61 26.20 -21.26 -39.34
N GLN A 62 26.54 -20.06 -39.79
CA GLN A 62 26.04 -19.52 -41.06
C GLN A 62 26.68 -20.21 -42.28
N GLN A 63 27.85 -20.82 -42.09
CA GLN A 63 28.51 -21.61 -43.12
C GLN A 63 27.94 -23.04 -43.15
N THR A 64 27.64 -23.63 -41.98
CA THR A 64 27.10 -25.00 -41.91
C THR A 64 25.63 -25.08 -42.32
N TYR A 65 24.79 -24.14 -41.89
CA TYR A 65 23.34 -24.19 -42.08
C TYR A 65 22.90 -23.26 -43.22
N THR A 66 23.30 -23.60 -44.44
CA THR A 66 22.83 -22.92 -45.65
C THR A 66 21.53 -23.56 -46.16
N PRO A 67 20.64 -22.78 -46.80
CA PRO A 67 19.44 -23.36 -47.41
C PRO A 67 19.85 -24.31 -48.53
N HIS A 68 19.50 -25.58 -48.40
CA HIS A 68 19.79 -26.58 -49.42
C HIS A 68 19.03 -26.30 -50.72
N ASP A 69 19.72 -26.47 -51.86
CA ASP A 69 19.10 -26.35 -53.17
C ASP A 69 17.96 -27.37 -53.34
N GLY A 70 16.76 -26.86 -53.65
CA GLY A 70 15.56 -27.69 -53.80
C GLY A 70 14.65 -27.75 -52.57
N ALA A 71 14.96 -27.04 -51.49
CA ALA A 71 14.05 -26.84 -50.34
C ALA A 71 12.82 -25.99 -50.74
N LYS A 72 11.88 -26.58 -51.49
CA LYS A 72 10.59 -25.96 -51.76
C LYS A 72 9.76 -26.03 -50.47
N PRO A 73 9.17 -24.92 -50.01
CA PRO A 73 8.23 -24.98 -48.89
C PRO A 73 7.14 -25.98 -49.25
N ARG A 74 6.88 -26.93 -48.34
CA ARG A 74 5.81 -27.91 -48.53
C ARG A 74 4.53 -27.14 -48.84
N ASN A 75 3.95 -27.36 -50.01
CA ASN A 75 2.69 -26.74 -50.39
C ASN A 75 1.64 -27.16 -49.36
N ALA A 76 1.38 -26.30 -48.38
CA ALA A 76 0.30 -26.48 -47.44
C ALA A 76 -0.98 -26.31 -48.25
N ARG A 77 -1.47 -27.41 -48.84
CA ARG A 77 -2.83 -27.51 -49.37
C ARG A 77 -3.77 -27.44 -48.17
N LYS A 78 -3.91 -26.24 -47.60
CA LYS A 78 -4.90 -25.96 -46.58
C LYS A 78 -6.25 -26.25 -47.26
N PRO A 79 -7.09 -27.11 -46.67
CA PRO A 79 -8.43 -27.30 -47.20
C PRO A 79 -9.11 -25.94 -47.31
N LEU A 80 -9.86 -25.74 -48.39
CA LEU A 80 -10.65 -24.54 -48.58
C LEU A 80 -11.51 -24.33 -47.32
N PRO A 81 -11.57 -23.10 -46.78
CA PRO A 81 -12.47 -22.79 -45.67
C PRO A 81 -13.88 -23.24 -46.03
N ARG A 82 -14.52 -24.06 -45.20
CA ARG A 82 -15.92 -24.44 -45.41
C ARG A 82 -16.74 -23.15 -45.43
N LEU A 83 -17.44 -22.90 -46.53
CA LEU A 83 -18.37 -21.78 -46.64
C LEU A 83 -19.38 -21.89 -45.50
N ARG A 84 -19.50 -20.82 -44.70
CA ARG A 84 -20.48 -20.76 -43.62
C ARG A 84 -21.87 -20.84 -44.25
N ASN A 85 -22.79 -21.57 -43.61
CA ASN A 85 -24.17 -21.63 -44.06
C ASN A 85 -24.73 -20.20 -44.24
N PRO A 86 -25.26 -19.83 -45.41
CA PRO A 86 -25.79 -18.48 -45.69
C PRO A 86 -27.02 -18.14 -44.85
N HIS A 87 -27.69 -19.13 -44.26
CA HIS A 87 -28.78 -18.94 -43.31
C HIS A 87 -28.52 -19.76 -42.04
N PRO A 88 -27.67 -19.27 -41.12
CA PRO A 88 -27.56 -19.87 -39.81
C PRO A 88 -28.91 -19.71 -39.06
N PRO A 89 -29.30 -20.67 -38.21
CA PRO A 89 -30.46 -20.50 -37.36
C PRO A 89 -30.28 -19.26 -36.46
N PRO A 90 -31.37 -18.52 -36.17
CA PRO A 90 -31.31 -17.38 -35.27
C PRO A 90 -30.89 -17.84 -33.87
N MET A 91 -30.12 -17.00 -33.19
CA MET A 91 -29.70 -17.24 -31.81
C MET A 91 -30.92 -17.10 -30.87
N ASP A 92 -31.11 -18.06 -29.97
CA ASP A 92 -32.12 -17.95 -28.92
C ASP A 92 -31.59 -17.11 -27.76
N PHE A 93 -32.27 -16.00 -27.46
CA PHE A 93 -31.95 -15.08 -26.37
C PHE A 93 -32.93 -15.20 -25.19
N ARG A 94 -33.77 -16.24 -25.17
CA ARG A 94 -34.67 -16.52 -24.05
C ARG A 94 -33.85 -17.02 -22.87
N THR A 95 -33.91 -16.28 -21.77
CA THR A 95 -33.33 -16.69 -20.49
C THR A 95 -34.44 -17.09 -19.55
N VAL A 96 -34.16 -18.04 -18.66
CA VAL A 96 -35.09 -18.48 -17.60
C VAL A 96 -35.61 -17.27 -16.81
N GLN A 97 -34.72 -16.32 -16.48
CA GLN A 97 -35.10 -15.09 -15.79
C GLN A 97 -36.14 -14.25 -16.57
N ARG A 98 -35.98 -14.08 -17.89
CA ARG A 98 -36.94 -13.30 -18.69
C ARG A 98 -38.30 -14.01 -18.82
N MET A 99 -38.31 -15.34 -18.74
CA MET A 99 -39.53 -16.13 -18.82
C MET A 99 -40.29 -16.16 -17.48
N ASP A 100 -39.56 -16.28 -16.36
CA ASP A 100 -40.16 -16.49 -15.05
C ASP A 100 -40.59 -15.19 -14.38
N PHE A 101 -39.84 -14.10 -14.58
CA PHE A 101 -40.08 -12.80 -13.94
C PHE A 101 -40.86 -11.86 -14.85
N ILE A 102 -42.08 -12.26 -15.21
CA ILE A 102 -43.05 -11.38 -15.89
C ILE A 102 -43.87 -10.58 -14.87
N THR A 103 -44.20 -9.34 -15.22
CA THR A 103 -45.12 -8.51 -14.43
C THR A 103 -46.48 -9.20 -14.37
N ARG A 104 -46.93 -9.57 -13.17
CA ARG A 104 -48.27 -10.12 -12.93
C ARG A 104 -49.14 -9.01 -12.36
N GLU A 105 -50.37 -8.89 -12.86
CA GLU A 105 -51.34 -7.97 -12.26
C GLU A 105 -51.67 -8.47 -10.84
N PRO A 106 -51.55 -7.62 -9.81
CA PRO A 106 -51.89 -8.01 -8.46
C PRO A 106 -53.41 -8.22 -8.38
N GLU A 107 -53.84 -9.33 -7.75
CA GLU A 107 -55.25 -9.52 -7.46
C GLU A 107 -55.73 -8.42 -6.51
N PRO A 108 -56.93 -7.85 -6.74
CA PRO A 108 -57.48 -6.83 -5.87
C PRO A 108 -57.74 -7.44 -4.49
N GLN A 109 -56.90 -7.11 -3.51
CA GLN A 109 -57.15 -7.46 -2.11
C GLN A 109 -58.42 -6.74 -1.66
N GLY A 110 -59.45 -7.53 -1.32
CA GLY A 110 -60.66 -6.99 -0.71
C GLY A 110 -60.28 -6.20 0.54
N SER A 111 -60.87 -5.01 0.71
CA SER A 111 -60.60 -4.18 1.88
C SER A 111 -61.01 -4.95 3.14
N CYS A 112 -60.02 -5.44 3.89
CA CYS A 112 -60.25 -6.01 5.21
C CYS A 112 -60.60 -4.84 6.15
N LYS A 113 -61.87 -4.42 6.15
CA LYS A 113 -62.35 -3.39 7.05
C LYS A 113 -62.49 -4.02 8.44
N PHE A 114 -61.38 -4.06 9.18
CA PHE A 114 -61.42 -4.36 10.59
C PHE A 114 -62.02 -3.13 11.29
N VAL A 115 -63.32 -3.19 11.57
CA VAL A 115 -64.01 -2.14 12.31
C VAL A 115 -63.84 -2.47 13.79
N GLU A 116 -62.77 -1.97 14.41
CA GLU A 116 -62.70 -1.95 15.86
C GLU A 116 -63.73 -0.93 16.38
N GLU A 117 -64.75 -1.42 17.08
CA GLU A 117 -65.68 -0.57 17.81
C GLU A 117 -64.94 0.11 18.96
N TYR A 118 -64.54 1.36 18.75
CA TYR A 118 -63.89 2.16 19.78
C TYR A 118 -64.86 2.42 20.95
N LYS A 119 -64.54 1.88 22.13
CA LYS A 119 -65.25 2.18 23.38
C LYS A 119 -64.58 3.39 24.04
N ARG A 120 -65.35 4.48 24.20
CA ARG A 120 -64.89 5.63 24.98
C ARG A 120 -64.76 5.22 26.46
N PRO A 121 -63.62 5.50 27.11
CA PRO A 121 -63.49 5.25 28.54
C PRO A 121 -64.33 6.26 29.34
N ASP A 122 -65.16 5.77 30.25
CA ASP A 122 -66.02 6.57 31.14
C ASP A 122 -65.26 7.16 32.36
N ALA A 123 -63.93 7.04 32.39
CA ALA A 123 -63.13 7.49 33.51
C ALA A 123 -63.05 9.03 33.56
N LYS A 124 -63.45 9.60 34.71
CA LYS A 124 -63.30 11.04 34.98
C LYS A 124 -61.81 11.36 35.20
N ILE A 125 -61.34 12.45 34.59
CA ILE A 125 -59.98 12.94 34.76
C ILE A 125 -59.91 13.68 36.11
N ASP A 126 -58.93 13.34 36.97
CA ASP A 126 -58.78 13.86 38.36
C ASP A 126 -58.51 15.38 38.43
N GLY A 127 -58.13 16.01 37.31
CA GLY A 127 -58.01 17.48 37.18
C GLY A 127 -56.90 18.13 38.03
N LYS A 128 -56.19 17.36 38.86
CA LYS A 128 -55.07 17.83 39.67
C LYS A 128 -53.81 17.85 38.83
N THR A 129 -53.20 19.02 38.71
CA THR A 129 -51.87 19.14 38.11
C THR A 129 -50.81 18.84 39.17
N VAL A 130 -49.65 18.34 38.74
CA VAL A 130 -48.47 18.14 39.59
C VAL A 130 -48.12 19.44 40.33
N TYR A 131 -48.22 20.57 39.62
CA TYR A 131 -47.98 21.90 40.20
C TYR A 131 -48.87 22.21 41.40
N GLY A 132 -50.17 21.93 41.33
CA GLY A 132 -51.11 22.16 42.42
C GLY A 132 -50.89 21.24 43.63
N GLN A 133 -50.25 20.08 43.42
CA GLN A 133 -49.89 19.16 44.50
C GLN A 133 -48.58 19.58 45.18
N ASP A 134 -47.60 20.04 44.41
CA ASP A 134 -46.25 20.31 44.91
C ASP A 134 -46.12 21.68 45.58
N PHE A 135 -46.80 22.69 45.04
CA PHE A 135 -46.68 24.09 45.45
C PHE A 135 -47.89 24.54 46.26
N VAL A 136 -48.04 23.94 47.45
CA VAL A 136 -49.02 24.38 48.45
C VAL A 136 -48.39 25.48 49.30
N ASP A 137 -49.13 26.54 49.62
CA ASP A 137 -48.67 27.61 50.51
C ASP A 137 -48.39 27.06 51.92
N ARG A 138 -47.09 26.93 52.27
CA ARG A 138 -46.62 26.37 53.55
C ARG A 138 -46.53 27.40 54.68
N GLY A 139 -47.03 28.62 54.45
CA GLY A 139 -46.94 29.74 55.39
C GLY A 139 -45.56 30.44 55.39
N PRO A 140 -45.40 31.50 56.21
CA PRO A 140 -44.15 32.26 56.28
C PRO A 140 -43.01 31.40 56.84
N PRO A 141 -41.80 31.45 56.26
CA PRO A 141 -40.66 30.67 56.76
C PRO A 141 -40.19 31.19 58.12
N GLU A 142 -39.92 30.26 59.05
CA GLU A 142 -39.35 30.58 60.35
C GLU A 142 -37.88 31.02 60.18
N VAL A 143 -37.56 32.25 60.57
CA VAL A 143 -36.21 32.81 60.38
C VAL A 143 -35.29 32.32 61.51
N VAL A 144 -34.50 31.28 61.23
CA VAL A 144 -33.47 30.79 62.15
C VAL A 144 -32.26 31.74 62.12
N LYS A 145 -31.91 32.31 63.27
CA LYS A 145 -30.73 33.17 63.41
C LYS A 145 -29.46 32.32 63.46
N ILE A 146 -28.74 32.25 62.34
CA ILE A 146 -27.48 31.50 62.23
C ILE A 146 -26.35 32.33 62.83
N THR A 147 -25.67 31.79 63.85
CA THR A 147 -24.46 32.40 64.43
C THR A 147 -23.25 31.57 63.99
N ARG A 148 -22.17 32.23 63.52
CA ARG A 148 -21.01 31.54 62.91
C ARG A 148 -20.22 30.73 63.96
N PRO A 149 -20.00 29.42 63.76
CA PRO A 149 -19.14 28.64 64.64
C PRO A 149 -17.65 28.99 64.42
N GLN A 150 -16.89 29.06 65.52
CA GLN A 150 -15.50 29.48 65.53
C GLN A 150 -14.60 28.36 64.96
N THR A 151 -13.88 28.64 63.87
CA THR A 151 -13.05 27.66 63.17
C THR A 151 -11.79 27.34 63.98
N VAL A 152 -11.67 26.11 64.49
CA VAL A 152 -10.43 25.61 65.11
C VAL A 152 -9.65 24.82 64.06
N THR A 153 -8.59 25.40 63.50
CA THR A 153 -7.66 24.71 62.59
C THR A 153 -6.62 23.94 63.39
N GLN A 154 -6.77 22.63 63.52
CA GLN A 154 -5.68 21.77 64.00
C GLN A 154 -4.72 21.44 62.85
N HIS A 155 -3.53 22.02 62.88
CA HIS A 155 -2.43 21.61 62.00
C HIS A 155 -1.81 20.34 62.57
N GLN A 156 -2.13 19.17 62.00
CA GLN A 156 -1.38 17.95 62.29
C GLN A 156 -0.03 18.04 61.57
N GLY A 157 1.04 18.23 62.34
CA GLY A 157 2.42 18.48 61.89
C GLY A 157 3.10 17.30 61.20
N LEU A 158 2.53 16.80 60.11
CA LEU A 158 3.16 15.80 59.25
C LEU A 158 4.23 16.51 58.39
N LYS A 159 5.47 16.05 58.50
CA LYS A 159 6.59 16.57 57.70
C LYS A 159 6.56 15.97 56.30
N PHE A 160 6.67 16.81 55.29
CA PHE A 160 6.71 16.42 53.89
C PHE A 160 8.01 15.63 53.60
N GLN A 161 7.90 14.44 53.02
CA GLN A 161 9.06 13.67 52.55
C GLN A 161 9.34 14.04 51.09
N SER A 162 10.44 14.74 50.84
CA SER A 162 10.80 15.28 49.52
C SER A 162 11.76 14.40 48.72
N ALA A 163 12.04 13.18 49.15
CA ALA A 163 13.02 12.31 48.50
C ALA A 163 12.42 11.69 47.23
N THR A 164 12.98 12.04 46.07
CA THR A 164 12.60 11.46 44.78
C THR A 164 13.39 10.19 44.50
N THR A 165 12.83 9.29 43.71
CA THR A 165 13.47 8.00 43.34
C THR A 165 14.83 8.19 42.67
N HIS A 166 15.00 9.25 41.88
CA HIS A 166 16.27 9.61 41.25
C HIS A 166 17.38 9.85 42.29
N ASN A 167 17.07 10.65 43.32
CA ASN A 167 18.05 11.01 44.36
C ASN A 167 18.43 9.81 45.24
N GLN A 168 17.57 8.81 45.31
CA GLN A 168 17.85 7.56 46.02
C GLN A 168 18.69 6.59 45.18
N ALA A 169 18.49 6.54 43.86
CA ALA A 169 19.12 5.55 42.99
C ALA A 169 20.55 5.89 42.55
N PHE A 170 20.86 7.18 42.39
CA PHE A 170 22.13 7.65 41.83
C PHE A 170 22.98 8.37 42.87
N THR A 171 23.47 7.61 43.85
CA THR A 171 24.47 8.10 44.81
C THR A 171 25.89 7.78 44.33
N HIS A 172 26.86 8.63 44.67
CA HIS A 172 28.26 8.44 44.31
C HIS A 172 28.79 7.09 44.79
N LYS A 173 29.35 6.27 43.87
CA LYS A 173 29.96 4.98 44.19
C LYS A 173 31.47 5.14 44.26
N VAL A 174 32.08 4.65 45.34
CA VAL A 174 33.54 4.67 45.49
C VAL A 174 34.15 3.59 44.59
N PRO A 175 35.08 3.94 43.68
CA PRO A 175 35.73 2.96 42.82
C PRO A 175 36.64 2.04 43.64
N ILE A 176 36.62 0.75 43.32
CA ILE A 176 37.46 -0.26 43.95
C ILE A 176 38.89 -0.12 43.36
N PRO A 177 39.95 -0.03 44.18
CA PRO A 177 41.31 0.07 43.68
C PRO A 177 41.70 -1.20 42.91
N GLN A 178 42.26 -1.04 41.71
CA GLN A 178 42.79 -2.15 40.92
C GLN A 178 44.14 -2.59 41.50
N GLU A 179 44.31 -3.90 41.69
CA GLU A 179 45.59 -4.47 42.09
C GLU A 179 46.61 -4.30 40.95
N ALA A 180 47.80 -3.80 41.28
CA ALA A 180 48.88 -3.67 40.31
C ALA A 180 49.49 -5.06 40.05
N TYR A 181 49.39 -5.55 38.82
CA TYR A 181 50.13 -6.74 38.37
C TYR A 181 51.62 -6.37 38.26
N ALA A 182 52.42 -6.77 39.24
CA ALA A 182 53.87 -6.77 39.11
C ALA A 182 54.33 -7.98 38.27
N GLU A 183 55.29 -7.80 37.37
CA GLU A 183 55.88 -8.90 36.61
C GLU A 183 56.67 -9.83 37.55
N LEU A 184 56.49 -11.15 37.37
CA LEU A 184 57.23 -12.19 38.08
C LEU A 184 58.74 -12.07 37.79
N PRO A 185 59.63 -12.27 38.77
CA PRO A 185 61.08 -12.17 38.55
C PRO A 185 61.54 -13.17 37.48
N CYS A 186 62.23 -12.68 36.44
CA CYS A 186 62.69 -13.50 35.33
C CYS A 186 63.88 -14.38 35.77
N TYR A 187 63.62 -15.68 35.94
CA TYR A 187 64.65 -16.66 36.29
C TYR A 187 65.63 -16.98 35.14
N THR A 188 65.46 -16.36 33.96
CA THR A 188 66.22 -16.69 32.74
C THR A 188 67.56 -15.96 32.62
N GLY A 189 67.91 -15.06 33.54
CA GLY A 189 69.21 -14.38 33.56
C GLY A 189 70.41 -15.30 33.86
N ALA A 190 70.20 -16.41 34.58
CA ALA A 190 71.26 -17.35 34.98
C ALA A 190 71.65 -18.37 33.88
N ILE A 191 70.86 -18.48 32.81
CA ILE A 191 71.09 -19.45 31.73
C ILE A 191 71.85 -18.80 30.56
N LEU A 192 71.74 -17.49 30.38
CA LEU A 192 72.32 -16.77 29.24
C LEU A 192 73.78 -16.32 29.44
N TYR A 193 74.29 -16.32 30.68
CA TYR A 193 75.68 -15.98 30.99
C TYR A 193 76.31 -17.01 31.95
N PRO A 194 76.67 -18.21 31.46
CA PRO A 194 77.58 -19.05 32.20
C PRO A 194 78.99 -18.47 32.09
N GLU A 195 79.69 -18.44 33.22
CA GLU A 195 81.10 -18.04 33.42
C GLU A 195 81.31 -16.53 33.62
N LYS A 196 81.97 -16.09 34.70
CA LYS A 196 83.26 -16.57 35.19
C LYS A 196 83.30 -16.62 36.73
N ASN A 197 83.51 -17.82 37.28
CA ASN A 197 84.12 -17.97 38.59
C ASN A 197 85.60 -17.57 38.43
N THR A 198 85.92 -16.31 38.71
CA THR A 198 87.30 -15.91 39.01
C THR A 198 87.33 -15.42 40.46
N GLU A 199 87.86 -16.31 41.29
CA GLU A 199 88.85 -16.02 42.32
C GLU A 199 88.36 -15.31 43.60
N GLY A 200 88.34 -16.12 44.66
CA GLY A 200 88.15 -15.70 46.05
C GLY A 200 88.50 -16.83 47.01
N THR A 201 89.69 -17.41 46.83
CA THR A 201 90.48 -18.16 47.82
C THR A 201 90.30 -17.65 49.25
N THR A 202 89.85 -18.51 50.16
CA THR A 202 90.57 -19.06 51.34
C THR A 202 89.60 -19.86 52.21
#